data_AF-A0A4P6WDQ2-F1
#
_entry.id   AF-A0A4P6WDQ2-F1
#
_cell.length_a   1.000
_cell.length_b   1.000
_cell.length_c   1.000
_cell.angle_alpha   90.00
_cell.angle_beta   90.00
_cell.angle_gamma   90.00
#
_symmetry.space_group_name_H-M   'P 1'
#
loop_
_entity.id
_entity.type
_entity.pdbx_description
1 polymer ?
#
loop_
_entity_poly.entity_id
_entity_poly.type
_entity_poly.pdbx_seq_one_letter_code
_entity_poly.pdbx_strand_id
1 'polypeptide(L)'
;MTMIYDLNKINSLTAYDMEYIRQKGEDARNELSDAVTRMLAVPQNWCICAEYRMEFGGFFPVQCRLSADGCDDYHLCVCSPGDISPYWLVVLLSAGGLVVRTLWQGEKLDPVSINALVSQVAGMRRFGCSARTVVSLLNKEVVA
;
A
#
# COMPACT_ATOMS: atom_id res chain seq x y z
N MET A 1 19.59 -15.09 3.30
CA MET A 1 19.05 -14.55 2.03
C MET A 1 19.31 -13.06 2.04
N THR A 2 20.16 -12.55 1.15
CA THR A 2 20.49 -11.12 1.10
C THR A 2 19.32 -10.37 0.47
N MET A 3 18.75 -9.40 1.17
CA MET A 3 17.67 -8.57 0.63
C MET A 3 18.21 -7.74 -0.53
N ILE A 4 17.76 -8.02 -1.76
CA ILE A 4 18.17 -7.30 -2.97
C ILE A 4 17.67 -5.84 -2.95
N TYR A 5 16.55 -5.60 -2.26
CA TYR A 5 15.91 -4.30 -2.09
C TYR A 5 15.80 -3.95 -0.62
N ASP A 6 16.60 -2.97 -0.18
CA ASP A 6 16.41 -2.27 1.08
C ASP A 6 15.70 -0.93 0.83
N LEU A 7 15.40 -0.19 1.91
CA LEU A 7 14.65 1.05 1.83
C LEU A 7 15.39 2.12 0.99
N ASN A 8 16.72 2.19 1.11
CA ASN A 8 17.53 3.15 0.37
C ASN A 8 17.47 2.87 -1.14
N LYS A 9 17.58 1.60 -1.52
CA LYS A 9 17.48 1.19 -2.91
C LYS A 9 16.09 1.45 -3.46
N ILE A 10 15.03 1.09 -2.73
CA ILE A 10 13.65 1.36 -3.15
C ILE A 10 13.44 2.87 -3.36
N ASN A 11 13.91 3.71 -2.44
CA ASN A 11 13.79 5.17 -2.51
C ASN A 11 14.70 5.83 -3.56
N SER A 12 15.58 5.06 -4.22
CA SER A 12 16.36 5.51 -5.37
C SER A 12 15.71 5.15 -6.72
N LEU A 13 14.70 4.27 -6.72
CA LEU A 13 13.99 3.87 -7.93
C LEU A 13 13.00 4.95 -8.34
N THR A 14 13.01 5.30 -9.63
CA THR A 14 11.97 6.13 -10.24
C THR A 14 10.74 5.31 -10.58
N ALA A 15 9.62 5.98 -10.93
CA ALA A 15 8.44 5.30 -11.48
C ALA A 15 8.80 4.42 -12.69
N TYR A 16 9.67 4.91 -13.58
CA TYR A 16 10.14 4.13 -14.73
C TYR A 16 10.92 2.89 -14.31
N ASP A 17 11.81 2.99 -13.31
CA ASP A 17 12.59 1.84 -12.85
C ASP A 17 11.69 0.77 -12.24
N MET A 18 10.65 1.16 -11.49
CA MET A 18 9.67 0.23 -10.93
C MET A 18 8.89 -0.48 -12.03
N GLU A 19 8.46 0.24 -13.06
CA GLU A 19 7.80 -0.35 -14.22
C GLU A 19 8.72 -1.28 -14.99
N TYR A 20 9.97 -0.89 -15.17
CA TYR A 20 10.98 -1.72 -15.80
C TYR A 20 11.22 -3.02 -15.02
N ILE A 21 11.23 -2.97 -13.68
CA ILE A 21 11.31 -4.18 -12.83
C ILE A 21 10.09 -5.07 -13.05
N ARG A 22 8.86 -4.52 -13.09
CA ARG A 22 7.64 -5.28 -13.39
C ARG A 22 7.76 -5.99 -14.75
N GLN A 23 8.30 -5.32 -15.77
CA GLN A 23 8.45 -5.86 -17.12
C GLN A 23 9.52 -6.95 -17.25
N LYS A 24 10.46 -7.07 -16.29
CA LYS A 24 11.46 -8.16 -16.28
C LYS A 24 10.87 -9.54 -15.99
N GLY A 25 9.65 -9.59 -15.45
CA GLY A 25 8.94 -10.83 -15.14
C GLY A 25 8.55 -10.95 -13.67
N GLU A 26 7.82 -12.04 -13.39
CA GLU A 26 7.18 -12.26 -12.08
C GLU A 26 8.19 -12.33 -10.94
N ASP A 27 9.30 -13.06 -11.09
CA ASP A 27 10.28 -13.23 -10.01
C ASP A 27 10.86 -11.89 -9.55
N ALA A 28 11.26 -11.03 -10.48
CA ALA A 28 11.80 -9.71 -10.18
C ALA A 28 10.76 -8.80 -9.50
N ARG A 29 9.50 -8.88 -9.94
CA ARG A 29 8.38 -8.16 -9.32
C ARG A 29 8.11 -8.69 -7.90
N ASN A 30 8.09 -10.01 -7.73
CA ASN A 30 7.80 -10.67 -6.45
C ASN A 30 8.86 -10.29 -5.42
N GLU A 31 10.15 -10.27 -5.78
CA GLU A 31 11.22 -9.84 -4.89
C GLU A 31 11.03 -8.41 -4.39
N LEU A 32 10.61 -7.49 -5.28
CA LEU A 32 10.35 -6.09 -4.93
C LEU A 32 9.08 -5.97 -4.05
N SER A 33 7.99 -6.64 -4.43
CA SER A 33 6.73 -6.69 -3.67
C SER A 33 6.94 -7.25 -2.26
N ASP A 34 7.73 -8.31 -2.13
CA ASP A 34 8.06 -8.93 -0.85
C ASP A 34 8.94 -8.01 0.01
N ALA A 35 9.86 -7.26 -0.61
CA ALA A 35 10.69 -6.29 0.09
C ALA A 35 9.85 -5.14 0.68
N VAL A 36 8.89 -4.61 -0.08
CA VAL A 36 7.95 -3.59 0.39
C VAL A 36 7.07 -4.16 1.50
N THR A 37 6.51 -5.35 1.32
CA THR A 37 5.66 -6.02 2.32
C THR A 37 6.37 -6.16 3.68
N ARG A 38 7.66 -6.52 3.68
CA ARG A 38 8.47 -6.65 4.91
C ARG A 38 8.71 -5.33 5.65
N MET A 39 8.52 -4.18 5.01
CA MET A 39 8.66 -2.87 5.65
C MET A 39 7.35 -2.41 6.29
N LEU A 40 6.24 -3.07 5.99
CA LEU A 40 4.92 -2.70 6.47
C LEU A 40 4.57 -3.48 7.74
N ALA A 41 4.13 -2.75 8.77
CA ALA A 41 3.63 -3.34 10.00
C ALA A 41 2.21 -3.85 9.78
N VAL A 42 1.98 -5.11 10.15
CA VAL A 42 0.65 -5.73 10.08
C VAL A 42 0.01 -5.64 11.46
N PRO A 43 -1.11 -4.92 11.61
CA PRO A 43 -1.83 -4.86 12.88
C PRO A 43 -2.31 -6.24 13.35
N GLN A 44 -2.61 -6.36 14.64
CA GLN A 44 -3.19 -7.59 15.18
C GLN A 44 -4.54 -7.91 14.50
N ASN A 45 -4.74 -9.18 14.12
CA ASN A 45 -5.92 -9.68 13.39
C ASN A 45 -6.08 -9.02 12.00
N TRP A 46 -4.97 -8.67 11.37
CA TRP A 46 -4.91 -8.25 9.99
C TRP A 46 -3.95 -9.15 9.23
N CYS A 47 -4.12 -9.19 7.93
CA CYS A 47 -3.20 -9.80 6.98
C CYS A 47 -2.71 -8.75 5.98
N ILE A 48 -1.57 -9.07 5.36
CA ILE A 48 -1.02 -8.32 4.23
C ILE A 48 -0.81 -9.28 3.06
N CYS A 49 -1.27 -8.88 1.89
CA CYS A 49 -1.09 -9.61 0.65
C CYS A 49 -0.52 -8.67 -0.41
N ALA A 50 0.59 -9.05 -1.05
CA ALA A 50 1.07 -8.35 -2.22
C ALA A 50 0.36 -8.85 -3.49
N GLU A 51 0.26 -7.98 -4.49
CA GLU A 51 -0.08 -8.36 -5.85
C GLU A 51 1.17 -8.93 -6.54
N TYR A 52 1.05 -10.12 -7.09
CA TYR A 52 2.14 -10.79 -7.80
C TYR A 52 1.88 -10.79 -9.31
N ARG A 53 0.60 -10.78 -9.72
CA ARG A 53 0.17 -10.71 -11.13
C ARG A 53 -0.86 -9.62 -11.34
N MET A 54 -2.13 -9.94 -11.23
CA MET A 54 -3.23 -9.01 -11.50
C MET A 54 -4.38 -9.22 -10.51
N GLU A 55 -4.10 -9.84 -9.36
CA GLU A 55 -5.10 -10.16 -8.33
C GLU A 55 -5.84 -8.92 -7.83
N PHE A 56 -5.21 -7.75 -7.89
CA PHE A 56 -5.76 -6.47 -7.49
C PHE A 56 -5.91 -5.47 -8.66
N GLY A 57 -5.81 -5.95 -9.91
CA GLY A 57 -6.01 -5.18 -11.15
C GLY A 57 -4.74 -4.86 -11.94
N GLY A 58 -3.55 -5.10 -11.41
CA GLY A 58 -2.28 -4.93 -12.13
C GLY A 58 -1.89 -3.48 -12.40
N PHE A 59 -2.47 -2.52 -11.68
CA PHE A 59 -2.30 -1.09 -11.95
C PHE A 59 -0.93 -0.53 -11.56
N PHE A 60 -0.31 -1.07 -10.51
CA PHE A 60 0.95 -0.58 -9.98
C PHE A 60 2.03 -1.66 -10.03
N PRO A 61 3.31 -1.29 -10.22
CA PRO A 61 4.43 -2.22 -10.11
C PRO A 61 4.41 -3.03 -8.82
N VAL A 62 4.17 -2.35 -7.70
CA VAL A 62 3.90 -2.98 -6.41
C VAL A 62 2.59 -2.46 -5.84
N GLN A 63 1.72 -3.38 -5.45
CA GLN A 63 0.53 -3.09 -4.67
C GLN A 63 0.43 -4.08 -3.52
N CYS A 64 0.42 -3.58 -2.28
CA CYS A 64 0.20 -4.39 -1.08
C CYS A 64 -1.16 -4.03 -0.48
N ARG A 65 -1.98 -5.02 -0.16
CA ARG A 65 -3.28 -4.85 0.47
C ARG A 65 -3.24 -5.34 1.91
N LEU A 66 -3.59 -4.46 2.84
CA LEU A 66 -3.82 -4.78 4.24
C LEU A 66 -5.32 -4.84 4.52
N SER A 67 -5.75 -5.90 5.19
CA SER A 67 -7.15 -6.17 5.53
C SER A 67 -7.27 -6.82 6.90
N ALA A 68 -8.34 -6.50 7.63
CA ALA A 68 -8.63 -7.20 8.87
C ALA A 68 -9.18 -8.60 8.58
N ASP A 69 -8.82 -9.57 9.41
CA ASP A 69 -9.24 -10.95 9.27
C ASP A 69 -10.76 -11.07 9.35
N GLY A 70 -11.34 -11.83 8.41
CA GLY A 70 -12.77 -12.15 8.39
C GLY A 70 -13.69 -10.97 8.09
N CYS A 71 -13.19 -9.85 7.54
CA CYS A 71 -14.03 -8.70 7.21
C CYS A 71 -13.53 -7.91 5.99
N ASP A 72 -14.37 -7.85 4.95
CA ASP A 72 -14.04 -7.25 3.66
C ASP A 72 -14.55 -5.80 3.49
N ASP A 73 -15.04 -5.15 4.55
CA ASP A 73 -15.65 -3.82 4.49
C ASP A 73 -14.77 -2.78 3.80
N TYR A 74 -13.48 -2.82 4.06
CA TYR A 74 -12.46 -2.05 3.36
C TYR A 74 -11.06 -2.59 3.61
N HIS A 75 -10.16 -2.19 2.72
CA HIS A 75 -8.75 -2.50 2.76
C HIS A 75 -7.90 -1.22 2.62
N LEU A 76 -6.67 -1.26 3.13
CA LEU A 76 -5.65 -0.26 2.81
C LEU A 76 -4.74 -0.82 1.72
N CYS A 77 -4.51 -0.06 0.67
CA CYS A 77 -3.62 -0.42 -0.42
C CYS A 77 -2.40 0.50 -0.40
N VAL A 78 -1.20 -0.06 -0.24
CA VAL A 78 0.06 0.65 -0.45
C VAL A 78 0.47 0.42 -1.90
N CYS A 79 0.49 1.49 -2.69
CA CYS A 79 0.75 1.45 -4.13
C CYS A 79 2.06 2.18 -4.43
N SER A 80 2.92 1.59 -5.26
CA SER A 80 4.17 2.21 -5.67
C SER A 80 4.00 3.25 -6.77
N PRO A 81 5.01 4.10 -6.98
CA PRO A 81 5.19 4.81 -8.24
C PRO A 81 5.15 3.86 -9.45
N GLY A 82 4.67 4.38 -10.57
CA GLY A 82 4.57 3.69 -11.85
C GLY A 82 3.86 4.57 -12.89
N ASP A 83 3.31 3.97 -13.93
CA ASP A 83 2.66 4.71 -15.02
C ASP A 83 1.40 5.46 -14.56
N ILE A 84 0.72 4.95 -13.53
CA ILE A 84 -0.53 5.54 -13.00
C ILE A 84 -0.27 6.74 -12.09
N SER A 85 0.82 6.71 -11.32
CA SER A 85 1.14 7.74 -10.33
C SER A 85 2.66 7.80 -10.15
N PRO A 86 3.27 8.99 -10.13
CA PRO A 86 4.70 9.13 -9.83
C PRO A 86 5.00 9.02 -8.32
N TYR A 87 3.98 8.92 -7.47
CA TYR A 87 4.11 8.89 -6.00
C TYR A 87 3.74 7.54 -5.40
N TRP A 88 4.31 7.25 -4.23
CA TRP A 88 3.78 6.24 -3.32
C TRP A 88 2.46 6.72 -2.75
N LEU A 89 1.49 5.81 -2.67
CA LEU A 89 0.15 6.11 -2.18
C LEU A 89 -0.27 5.10 -1.11
N VAL A 90 -0.99 5.57 -0.09
CA VAL A 90 -1.83 4.72 0.75
C VAL A 90 -3.28 5.05 0.45
N VAL A 91 -4.00 4.08 -0.11
CA VAL A 91 -5.40 4.24 -0.55
C VAL A 91 -6.30 3.39 0.33
N LEU A 92 -7.35 3.99 0.87
CA LEU A 92 -8.48 3.25 1.43
C LEU A 92 -9.44 2.87 0.31
N LEU A 93 -9.74 1.58 0.22
CA LEU A 93 -10.67 0.99 -0.75
C LEU A 93 -11.78 0.24 0.00
N SER A 94 -13.02 0.68 -0.09
CA SER A 94 -14.16 -0.06 0.47
C SER A 94 -14.53 -1.27 -0.39
N ALA A 95 -15.18 -2.26 0.23
CA ALA A 95 -15.94 -3.28 -0.48
C ALA A 95 -16.83 -2.65 -1.56
N GLY A 96 -16.82 -3.24 -2.76
CA GLY A 96 -17.58 -2.76 -3.91
C GLY A 96 -17.11 -1.43 -4.51
N GLY A 97 -16.00 -0.84 -4.03
CA GLY A 97 -15.41 0.37 -4.62
C GLY A 97 -16.17 1.68 -4.42
N LEU A 98 -17.17 1.71 -3.52
CA LEU A 98 -17.97 2.91 -3.23
C LEU A 98 -17.16 4.06 -2.61
N VAL A 99 -16.08 3.73 -1.89
CA VAL A 99 -15.14 4.69 -1.33
C VAL A 99 -13.74 4.29 -1.77
N VAL A 100 -13.12 5.16 -2.57
CA VAL A 100 -11.70 5.07 -2.94
C VAL A 100 -11.06 6.42 -2.60
N ARG A 101 -10.15 6.44 -1.63
CA ARG A 101 -9.53 7.68 -1.15
C ARG A 101 -8.07 7.50 -0.79
N THR A 102 -7.22 8.37 -1.32
CA THR A 102 -5.83 8.50 -0.88
C THR A 102 -5.81 9.09 0.52
N LEU A 103 -5.22 8.37 1.46
CA LEU A 103 -5.01 8.79 2.85
C LEU A 103 -3.61 9.36 3.08
N TRP A 104 -2.64 8.98 2.25
CA TRP A 104 -1.27 9.47 2.30
C TRP A 104 -0.62 9.36 0.93
N GLN A 105 0.30 10.28 0.65
CA GLN A 105 1.10 10.35 -0.56
C GLN A 105 2.52 10.77 -0.22
N GLY A 106 3.50 10.26 -0.96
CA GLY A 106 4.89 10.71 -0.85
C GLY A 106 5.75 10.31 -2.05
N GLU A 107 6.80 11.10 -2.33
CA GLU A 107 7.79 10.78 -3.37
C GLU A 107 8.60 9.53 -3.05
N LYS A 108 8.80 9.26 -1.75
CA LYS A 108 9.58 8.14 -1.23
C LYS A 108 8.70 7.25 -0.38
N LEU A 109 9.04 5.97 -0.31
CA LEU A 109 8.47 5.06 0.66
C LEU A 109 8.91 5.52 2.06
N ASP A 110 7.93 5.83 2.90
CA ASP A 110 8.13 6.16 4.31
C ASP A 110 7.38 5.12 5.18
N PRO A 111 8.06 4.01 5.54
CA PRO A 111 7.44 2.99 6.38
C PRO A 111 6.99 3.53 7.74
N VAL A 112 7.63 4.57 8.28
CA VAL A 112 7.27 5.12 9.60
C VAL A 112 5.90 5.78 9.53
N SER A 113 5.71 6.69 8.57
CA SER A 113 4.43 7.37 8.36
C SER A 113 3.32 6.41 7.94
N ILE A 114 3.62 5.49 7.03
CA ILE A 114 2.66 4.49 6.55
C ILE A 114 2.21 3.57 7.70
N ASN A 115 3.14 3.06 8.51
CA ASN A 115 2.80 2.15 9.62
C ASN A 115 2.02 2.87 10.73
N ALA A 116 2.32 4.15 10.99
CA ALA A 116 1.53 4.97 11.91
C ALA A 116 0.09 5.15 11.41
N LEU A 117 -0.08 5.44 10.12
CA LEU A 117 -1.39 5.56 9.48
C LEU A 117 -2.18 4.24 9.53
N VAL A 118 -1.54 3.13 9.16
CA VAL A 118 -2.13 1.78 9.22
C VAL A 118 -2.59 1.47 10.65
N SER A 119 -1.76 1.76 11.65
CA SER A 119 -2.11 1.56 13.07
C SER A 119 -3.29 2.42 13.50
N GLN A 120 -3.35 3.68 13.05
CA GLN A 120 -4.46 4.57 13.32
C GLN A 120 -5.78 4.05 12.72
N VAL A 121 -5.76 3.61 11.45
CA VAL A 121 -6.94 3.02 10.78
C VAL A 121 -7.36 1.72 11.48
N ALA A 122 -6.42 0.87 11.87
CA ALA A 122 -6.73 -0.36 12.62
C ALA A 122 -7.38 -0.05 13.98
N GLY A 123 -6.94 1.01 14.66
CA GLY A 123 -7.59 1.53 15.86
C GLY A 123 -9.02 1.98 15.59
N MET A 124 -9.25 2.81 14.57
CA MET A 124 -10.60 3.25 14.17
C MET A 124 -11.51 2.06 13.84
N ARG A 125 -10.99 1.04 13.17
CA ARG A 125 -11.73 -0.18 12.84
C ARG A 125 -12.19 -0.93 14.10
N ARG A 126 -11.34 -1.03 15.13
CA ARG A 126 -11.72 -1.63 16.42
C ARG A 126 -12.92 -0.94 17.08
N PHE A 127 -13.14 0.35 16.79
CA PHE A 127 -14.31 1.11 17.23
C PHE A 127 -15.49 1.07 16.25
N GLY A 128 -15.44 0.20 15.23
CA GLY A 128 -16.53 0.04 14.25
C GLY A 128 -16.61 1.16 13.21
N CYS A 129 -15.55 1.93 12.99
CA CYS A 129 -15.56 2.98 11.96
C CYS A 129 -15.65 2.38 10.55
N SER A 130 -16.67 2.79 9.81
CA SER A 130 -16.82 2.50 8.37
C SER A 130 -15.75 3.20 7.54
N ALA A 131 -15.54 2.75 6.29
CA ALA A 131 -14.67 3.41 5.31
C ALA A 131 -14.93 4.93 5.20
N ARG A 132 -16.20 5.34 5.13
CA ARG A 132 -16.59 6.75 5.03
C ARG A 132 -16.24 7.53 6.30
N THR A 133 -16.43 6.91 7.46
CA THR A 133 -16.06 7.49 8.76
C THR A 133 -14.55 7.68 8.85
N VAL A 134 -13.76 6.66 8.48
CA VAL A 134 -12.30 6.72 8.47
C VAL A 134 -11.82 7.87 7.59
N VAL A 135 -12.29 7.96 6.34
CA VAL A 135 -11.96 9.07 5.43
C VAL A 135 -12.34 10.42 6.02
N SER A 136 -13.53 10.55 6.60
CA SER A 136 -14.00 11.80 7.20
C SER A 136 -13.15 12.24 8.39
N LEU A 137 -12.62 11.31 9.18
CA LEU A 137 -11.80 11.60 10.36
C LEU A 137 -10.33 11.83 10.01
N LEU A 138 -9.83 11.16 8.98
CA LEU A 138 -8.47 11.31 8.47
C LEU A 138 -8.31 12.43 7.46
N ASN A 139 -9.33 13.28 7.29
CA ASN A 139 -9.42 14.38 6.33
C ASN A 139 -8.46 15.53 6.69
N LYS A 140 -7.19 15.20 6.91
CA LYS A 140 -6.06 16.10 6.75
C LYS A 140 -5.81 16.20 5.24
N GLU A 141 -5.65 17.41 4.74
CA GLU A 141 -5.25 17.61 3.35
C GLU A 141 -4.04 16.72 3.04
N VAL A 142 -4.13 15.93 1.96
CA VAL A 142 -2.98 15.21 1.44
C VAL A 142 -2.08 16.28 0.82
N VAL A 143 -1.15 16.82 1.62
CA VAL A 143 -0.19 17.81 1.15
C VAL A 143 0.90 17.04 0.40
N ALA A 144 1.02 17.32 -0.89
CA ALA A 144 2.06 16.80 -1.77
C ALA A 144 3.44 17.37 -1.40
#